data_AF-A0A2E2Y277-F1
#
_entry.id   AF-A0A2E2Y277-F1
#
_cell.length_a   1.000
_cell.length_b   1.000
_cell.length_c   1.000
_cell.angle_alpha   90.00
_cell.angle_beta   90.00
_cell.angle_gamma   90.00
#
_symmetry.space_group_name_H-M   'P 1'
#
loop_
_entity.id
_entity.type
_entity.pdbx_description
1 polymer ?
#
loop_
_entity_poly.entity_id
_entity_poly.type
_entity_poly.pdbx_seq_one_letter_code
_entity_poly.pdbx_strand_id
1 'polypeptide(L)'
;MRWSCSCCFLVAVSLTLPAAAQQAPGQKENISASLPGNQIARVIATLPAITTFQASPSDRFLVDLASVRRGHPYRGRRAERPHTGGHVYFTLDRLPLQAEKVNSYPPIYAVADGVVTRIDYSFRLREMFEPALKERVANERYGIGLAFAREGNTAITFHYSIEPFINPDNKDFYRPFLMVKPGDRVKKGDVIARMYLPNNVKLAEKSHIHFNLNRSGGGGFVAPAIFNQEIVREFHRRWNLFSNDPDAPIPPCMGYKLEADENPFQRKPADRL
;
A
#
# COMPACT_ATOMS: atom_id res chain seq x y z
N MET A 1 46.17 36.44 -50.36
CA MET A 1 46.29 37.31 -49.17
C MET A 1 45.25 36.89 -48.15
N ARG A 2 45.69 36.55 -46.94
CA ARG A 2 44.87 36.07 -45.81
C ARG A 2 44.15 37.24 -45.16
N TRP A 3 42.84 37.15 -44.92
CA TRP A 3 42.17 37.85 -43.82
C TRP A 3 41.24 36.86 -43.11
N SER A 4 41.60 36.55 -41.87
CA SER A 4 40.81 35.78 -40.91
C SER A 4 39.77 36.69 -40.26
N CYS A 5 38.53 36.23 -40.11
CA CYS A 5 37.60 36.79 -39.14
C CYS A 5 37.11 35.65 -38.24
N SER A 6 37.67 35.61 -37.03
CA SER A 6 37.12 34.84 -35.91
C SER A 6 35.97 35.63 -35.32
N CYS A 7 34.78 35.03 -35.24
CA CYS A 7 33.76 35.44 -34.29
C CYS A 7 33.41 34.23 -33.42
N CYS A 8 33.58 34.44 -32.11
CA CYS A 8 33.39 33.46 -31.06
C CYS A 8 31.93 33.00 -30.98
N PHE A 9 31.70 31.68 -30.98
CA PHE A 9 30.46 31.13 -30.47
C PHE A 9 30.55 31.08 -28.94
N LEU A 10 29.82 31.96 -28.27
CA LEU A 10 29.51 31.85 -26.84
C LEU A 10 28.59 30.64 -26.66
N VAL A 11 29.12 29.54 -26.13
CA VAL A 11 28.32 28.41 -25.64
C VAL A 11 27.76 28.83 -24.27
N ALA A 12 26.49 29.22 -24.25
CA ALA A 12 25.75 29.42 -23.01
C ALA A 12 25.46 28.04 -22.39
N VAL A 13 26.29 27.62 -21.42
CA VAL A 13 25.98 26.48 -20.56
C VAL A 13 24.85 26.91 -19.61
N SER A 14 23.62 26.55 -19.96
CA SER A 14 22.47 26.70 -19.07
C SER A 14 22.56 25.63 -17.98
N LEU A 15 23.10 26.00 -16.82
CA LEU A 15 23.00 25.23 -15.59
C LEU A 15 21.53 25.21 -15.14
N THR A 16 20.78 24.18 -15.53
CA THR A 16 19.47 23.91 -14.96
C THR A 16 19.67 23.28 -13.58
N LEU A 17 19.58 24.11 -12.54
CA LEU A 17 19.36 23.62 -11.18
C LEU A 17 18.01 22.89 -11.16
N PRO A 18 17.88 21.73 -10.46
CA PRO A 18 16.60 21.09 -10.32
C PRO A 18 15.67 22.03 -9.55
N ALA A 19 14.58 22.45 -10.20
CA ALA A 19 13.52 23.19 -9.55
C ALA A 19 12.98 22.32 -8.41
N ALA A 20 13.17 22.76 -7.17
CA ALA A 20 12.39 22.27 -6.05
C ALA A 20 10.92 22.48 -6.41
N ALA A 21 10.16 21.39 -6.54
CA ALA A 21 8.74 21.47 -6.82
C ALA A 21 8.07 22.27 -5.68
N GLN A 22 7.76 23.54 -5.95
CA GLN A 22 6.95 24.36 -5.06
C GLN A 22 5.55 23.75 -5.03
N GLN A 23 5.13 23.30 -3.84
CA GLN A 23 3.75 22.88 -3.60
C GLN A 23 2.81 24.05 -3.91
N ALA A 24 1.75 23.78 -4.66
CA ALA A 24 0.74 24.76 -4.96
C ALA A 24 0.06 25.24 -3.65
N PRO A 25 -0.23 26.54 -3.50
CA PRO A 25 -0.85 27.08 -2.29
C PRO A 25 -2.25 26.46 -2.10
N GLY A 26 -2.52 25.92 -0.90
CA GLY A 26 -3.82 25.35 -0.50
C GLY A 26 -3.84 23.82 -0.28
N GLN A 27 -2.75 23.09 -0.48
CA GLN A 27 -2.70 21.67 -0.14
C GLN A 27 -2.55 21.48 1.39
N LYS A 28 -3.56 20.90 2.04
CA LYS A 28 -3.42 20.38 3.42
C LYS A 28 -2.23 19.41 3.49
N GLU A 29 -1.37 19.59 4.48
CA GLU A 29 -0.19 18.74 4.67
C GLU A 29 -0.58 17.31 5.10
N ASN A 30 0.07 16.32 4.49
CA ASN A 30 -0.02 14.93 4.93
C ASN A 30 0.71 14.74 6.26
N ILE A 31 0.12 13.98 7.18
CA ILE A 31 0.65 13.74 8.52
C ILE A 31 1.08 12.29 8.64
N SER A 32 2.38 12.09 8.76
CA SER A 32 3.00 10.79 8.92
C SER A 32 4.09 10.84 9.99
N ALA A 33 4.35 9.71 10.64
CA ALA A 33 5.52 9.51 11.49
C ALA A 33 6.25 8.25 11.05
N SER A 34 7.59 8.32 11.04
CA SER A 34 8.45 7.18 10.70
C SER A 34 9.55 7.05 11.75
N LEU A 35 10.06 5.82 11.91
CA LEU A 35 11.25 5.60 12.73
C LEU A 35 12.46 6.36 12.15
N PRO A 36 13.32 6.93 13.01
CA PRO A 36 14.59 7.50 12.58
C PRO A 36 15.48 6.45 11.90
N GLY A 37 16.32 6.87 10.93
CA GLY A 37 17.11 5.96 10.11
C GLY A 37 18.05 5.02 10.90
N ASN A 38 18.64 5.50 12.00
CA ASN A 38 19.48 4.68 12.88
C ASN A 38 18.68 3.57 13.60
N GLN A 39 17.40 3.83 13.94
CA GLN A 39 16.52 2.83 14.52
C GLN A 39 16.05 1.83 13.46
N ILE A 40 15.78 2.29 12.22
CA ILE A 40 15.45 1.41 11.10
C ILE A 40 16.59 0.41 10.85
N ALA A 41 17.85 0.85 10.85
CA ALA A 41 19.01 -0.03 10.68
C ALA A 41 19.07 -1.14 11.75
N ARG A 42 18.78 -0.79 13.02
CA ARG A 42 18.69 -1.77 14.12
C ARG A 42 17.53 -2.74 13.95
N VAL A 43 16.38 -2.25 13.49
CA VAL A 43 15.22 -3.09 13.17
C VAL A 43 15.61 -4.10 12.08
N ILE A 44 16.18 -3.65 10.97
CA ILE A 44 16.60 -4.49 9.84
C ILE A 44 17.49 -5.65 10.31
N ALA A 45 18.47 -5.38 11.18
CA ALA A 45 19.36 -6.41 11.70
C ALA A 45 18.63 -7.55 12.44
N THR A 46 17.42 -7.31 12.94
CA THR A 46 16.60 -8.31 13.66
C THR A 46 15.60 -9.05 12.77
N LEU A 47 15.40 -8.63 11.52
CA LEU A 47 14.39 -9.21 10.64
C LEU A 47 14.90 -10.47 9.91
N PRO A 48 14.04 -11.48 9.69
CA PRO A 48 14.36 -12.63 8.86
C PRO A 48 14.55 -12.23 7.39
N ALA A 49 15.23 -13.06 6.61
CA ALA A 49 15.30 -12.88 5.17
C ALA A 49 13.91 -13.04 4.53
N ILE A 50 13.60 -12.28 3.49
CA ILE A 50 12.30 -12.38 2.79
C ILE A 50 12.06 -13.79 2.21
N THR A 51 13.11 -14.50 1.83
CA THR A 51 13.05 -15.88 1.35
C THR A 51 12.55 -16.87 2.41
N THR A 52 12.60 -16.54 3.70
CA THR A 52 11.99 -17.36 4.77
C THR A 52 10.48 -17.55 4.53
N PHE A 53 9.79 -16.57 3.95
CA PHE A 53 8.36 -16.66 3.65
C PHE A 53 8.03 -17.56 2.45
N GLN A 54 9.03 -18.05 1.70
CA GLN A 54 8.82 -19.11 0.72
C GLN A 54 8.69 -20.48 1.40
N ALA A 55 9.49 -20.72 2.44
CA ALA A 55 9.51 -21.98 3.19
C ALA A 55 8.46 -22.02 4.31
N SER A 56 8.17 -20.87 4.91
CA SER A 56 7.20 -20.71 5.99
C SER A 56 6.32 -19.48 5.72
N PRO A 57 5.35 -19.60 4.79
CA PRO A 57 4.45 -18.51 4.46
C PRO A 57 3.60 -18.09 5.66
N SER A 58 3.11 -16.85 5.65
CA SER A 58 2.13 -16.40 6.63
C SER A 58 0.78 -17.10 6.41
N ASP A 59 0.21 -17.58 7.51
CA ASP A 59 -1.15 -18.10 7.64
C ASP A 59 -2.13 -17.04 8.18
N ARG A 60 -1.71 -15.77 8.27
CA ARG A 60 -2.55 -14.65 8.71
C ARG A 60 -2.71 -13.63 7.58
N PHE A 61 -3.93 -13.52 7.06
CA PHE A 61 -4.28 -12.47 6.12
C PHE A 61 -4.54 -11.13 6.85
N LEU A 62 -4.42 -10.01 6.14
CA LEU A 62 -4.51 -8.66 6.75
C LEU A 62 -5.87 -8.33 7.37
N VAL A 63 -6.92 -9.06 7.00
CA VAL A 63 -8.28 -8.95 7.52
C VAL A 63 -8.89 -10.33 7.61
N ASP A 64 -10.04 -10.47 8.25
CA ASP A 64 -10.77 -11.73 8.23
C ASP A 64 -11.38 -11.93 6.84
N LEU A 65 -11.04 -13.04 6.16
CA LEU A 65 -11.52 -13.29 4.80
C LEU A 65 -13.05 -13.37 4.73
N ALA A 66 -13.72 -13.74 5.82
CA ALA A 66 -15.18 -13.72 5.94
C ALA A 66 -15.80 -12.30 5.82
N SER A 67 -15.02 -11.23 6.04
CA SER A 67 -15.46 -9.84 5.85
C SER A 67 -15.12 -9.29 4.46
N VAL A 68 -14.44 -10.07 3.61
CA VAL A 68 -14.03 -9.63 2.27
C VAL A 68 -15.14 -9.96 1.27
N ARG A 69 -15.70 -8.91 0.67
CA ARG A 69 -16.72 -9.00 -0.39
C ARG A 69 -16.11 -9.29 -1.74
N ARG A 70 -15.00 -8.60 -2.04
CA ARG A 70 -14.26 -8.71 -3.30
C ARG A 70 -12.82 -8.26 -3.13
N GLY A 71 -11.98 -8.60 -4.09
CA GLY A 71 -10.63 -8.09 -4.16
C GLY A 71 -9.94 -8.45 -5.46
N HIS A 72 -8.63 -8.18 -5.52
CA HIS A 72 -7.73 -8.72 -6.53
C HIS A 72 -6.29 -8.73 -6.01
N PRO A 73 -5.41 -9.56 -6.58
CA PRO A 73 -4.00 -9.59 -6.20
C PRO A 73 -3.25 -8.39 -6.80
N TYR A 74 -1.94 -8.33 -6.51
CA TYR A 74 -1.03 -7.43 -7.19
C TYR A 74 -0.92 -7.81 -8.68
N ARG A 75 -1.11 -6.83 -9.58
CA ARG A 75 -0.98 -7.02 -11.03
C ARG A 75 0.27 -6.32 -11.50
N GLY A 76 1.27 -7.11 -11.87
CA GLY A 76 2.56 -6.60 -12.31
C GLY A 76 2.50 -5.91 -13.66
N ARG A 77 3.62 -5.29 -14.03
CA ARG A 77 3.72 -4.48 -15.25
C ARG A 77 3.58 -5.29 -16.54
N ARG A 78 3.69 -6.62 -16.49
CA ARG A 78 3.44 -7.50 -17.65
C ARG A 78 1.95 -7.87 -17.80
N ALA A 79 1.08 -7.48 -16.87
CA ALA A 79 -0.37 -7.64 -17.00
C ALA A 79 -0.94 -6.67 -18.06
N GLU A 80 -2.11 -6.96 -18.61
CA GLU A 80 -2.77 -6.06 -19.57
C GLU A 80 -3.28 -4.79 -18.88
N ARG A 81 -3.73 -4.92 -17.62
CA ARG A 81 -4.05 -3.81 -16.72
C ARG A 81 -3.22 -3.89 -15.44
N PRO A 82 -1.95 -3.43 -15.48
CA PRO A 82 -1.11 -3.35 -14.30
C PRO A 82 -1.77 -2.53 -13.19
N HIS A 83 -1.58 -3.00 -11.96
CA HIS A 83 -2.09 -2.35 -10.77
C HIS A 83 -1.16 -2.66 -9.59
N THR A 84 -0.49 -1.63 -9.11
CA THR A 84 0.59 -1.77 -8.12
C THR A 84 0.03 -1.90 -6.72
N GLY A 85 -0.54 -3.05 -6.39
CA GLY A 85 -1.09 -3.40 -5.08
C GLY A 85 -2.26 -4.38 -5.20
N GLY A 86 -2.40 -5.23 -4.20
CA GLY A 86 -3.62 -5.99 -3.98
C GLY A 86 -4.69 -5.10 -3.33
N HIS A 87 -5.95 -5.46 -3.53
CA HIS A 87 -7.09 -4.75 -2.93
C HIS A 87 -8.02 -5.71 -2.20
N VAL A 88 -8.46 -5.33 -1.01
CA VAL A 88 -9.58 -5.98 -0.30
C VAL A 88 -10.70 -4.98 -0.06
N TYR A 89 -11.91 -5.34 -0.47
CA TYR A 89 -13.13 -4.58 -0.22
C TYR A 89 -14.03 -5.36 0.74
N PHE A 90 -14.80 -4.64 1.54
CA PHE A 90 -15.52 -5.21 2.66
C PHE A 90 -16.99 -5.51 2.34
N THR A 91 -17.53 -6.53 3.00
CA THR A 91 -18.98 -6.82 2.98
C THR A 91 -19.67 -5.93 4.01
N LEU A 92 -20.72 -5.23 3.60
CA LEU A 92 -21.39 -4.24 4.47
C LEU A 92 -22.55 -4.83 5.28
N ASP A 93 -23.11 -5.97 4.86
CA ASP A 93 -24.24 -6.66 5.51
C ASP A 93 -23.94 -7.10 6.95
N ARG A 94 -22.66 -7.31 7.27
CA ARG A 94 -22.17 -7.78 8.57
C ARG A 94 -21.50 -6.68 9.40
N LEU A 95 -21.42 -5.46 8.87
CA LEU A 95 -20.64 -4.39 9.50
C LEU A 95 -21.56 -3.25 9.95
N PRO A 96 -21.35 -2.74 11.17
CA PRO A 96 -22.13 -1.61 11.67
C PRO A 96 -21.72 -0.34 10.92
N LEU A 97 -22.44 -0.05 9.83
CA LEU A 97 -22.55 1.31 9.31
C LEU A 97 -23.15 2.13 10.46
N GLN A 98 -22.41 3.11 10.99
CA GLN A 98 -22.70 3.86 12.24
C GLN A 98 -22.19 3.23 13.55
N ALA A 99 -21.12 2.43 13.52
CA ALA A 99 -20.45 2.05 14.76
C ALA A 99 -19.95 3.28 15.55
N GLU A 100 -20.50 3.48 16.75
CA GLU A 100 -20.02 4.52 17.68
C GLU A 100 -18.64 4.17 18.28
N LYS A 101 -18.33 2.86 18.35
CA LYS A 101 -17.09 2.35 18.94
C LYS A 101 -16.13 1.89 17.84
N VAL A 102 -14.91 2.39 17.88
CA VAL A 102 -13.82 2.02 16.96
C VAL A 102 -13.62 0.49 16.86
N ASN A 103 -13.76 -0.23 17.97
CA ASN A 103 -13.57 -1.68 18.00
C ASN A 103 -14.66 -2.48 17.27
N SER A 104 -15.77 -1.85 16.92
CA SER A 104 -16.84 -2.47 16.12
C SER A 104 -16.53 -2.49 14.62
N TYR A 105 -15.51 -1.74 14.17
CA TYR A 105 -15.03 -1.78 12.80
C TYR A 105 -14.14 -3.01 12.55
N PRO A 106 -14.04 -3.51 11.29
CA PRO A 106 -13.23 -4.67 10.96
C PRO A 106 -11.80 -4.54 11.48
N PRO A 107 -11.27 -5.57 12.18
CA PRO A 107 -9.88 -5.59 12.58
C PRO A 107 -8.95 -5.73 11.36
N ILE A 108 -7.84 -5.01 11.42
CA ILE A 108 -6.72 -5.15 10.49
C ILE A 108 -5.57 -5.74 11.28
N TYR A 109 -5.02 -6.84 10.78
CA TYR A 109 -4.06 -7.67 11.48
C TYR A 109 -2.65 -7.50 10.93
N ALA A 110 -1.65 -7.60 11.80
CA ALA A 110 -0.27 -7.80 11.39
C ALA A 110 -0.16 -9.15 10.67
N VAL A 111 0.24 -9.11 9.39
CA VAL A 111 0.41 -10.32 8.56
C VAL A 111 1.62 -11.16 8.96
N ALA A 112 2.54 -10.61 9.76
CA ALA A 112 3.75 -11.26 10.22
C ALA A 112 4.27 -10.58 11.48
N ASP A 113 5.16 -11.26 12.21
CA ASP A 113 5.96 -10.62 13.25
C ASP A 113 6.81 -9.50 12.63
N GLY A 114 6.91 -8.37 13.32
CA GLY A 114 7.68 -7.25 12.80
C GLY A 114 7.68 -6.01 13.69
N VAL A 115 8.12 -4.91 13.11
CA VAL A 115 8.19 -3.60 13.75
C VAL A 115 7.48 -2.59 12.88
N VAL A 116 6.59 -1.80 13.48
CA VAL A 116 5.93 -0.70 12.81
C VAL A 116 6.97 0.40 12.54
N THR A 117 7.29 0.65 11.28
CA THR A 117 8.31 1.64 10.90
C THR A 117 7.71 2.96 10.45
N ARG A 118 6.44 2.95 10.04
CA ARG A 118 5.72 4.14 9.58
C ARG A 118 4.24 4.07 9.93
N ILE A 119 3.68 5.22 10.28
CA ILE A 119 2.24 5.47 10.36
C ILE A 119 1.92 6.69 9.50
N ASP A 120 0.91 6.56 8.64
CA ASP A 120 0.24 7.69 8.01
C ASP A 120 -1.04 7.96 8.82
N TYR A 121 -1.06 9.06 9.58
CA TYR A 121 -2.22 9.45 10.39
C TYR A 121 -3.32 10.07 9.53
N SER A 122 -2.92 10.82 8.51
CA SER A 122 -3.81 11.41 7.51
C SER A 122 -2.99 11.67 6.25
N PHE A 123 -3.44 11.14 5.11
CA PHE A 123 -2.74 11.27 3.84
C PHE A 123 -3.77 11.53 2.73
N ARG A 124 -3.79 12.76 2.23
CA ARG A 124 -4.67 13.20 1.15
C ARG A 124 -4.17 12.67 -0.18
N LEU A 125 -5.00 11.89 -0.86
CA LEU A 125 -4.77 11.48 -2.24
C LEU A 125 -5.29 12.55 -3.23
N ARG A 126 -4.98 12.37 -4.50
CA ARG A 126 -5.49 13.25 -5.57
C ARG A 126 -7.02 13.26 -5.57
N GLU A 127 -7.59 14.44 -5.81
CA GLU A 127 -9.03 14.59 -5.97
C GLU A 127 -9.56 13.90 -7.23
N MET A 128 -10.67 13.19 -7.05
CA MET A 128 -11.42 12.54 -8.10
C MET A 128 -12.90 12.93 -7.99
N PHE A 129 -13.61 12.91 -9.13
CA PHE A 129 -15.05 13.08 -9.11
C PHE A 129 -15.69 11.84 -8.47
N GLU A 130 -16.49 12.04 -7.43
CA GLU A 130 -17.18 10.98 -6.71
C GLU A 130 -18.68 11.02 -7.07
N PRO A 131 -19.18 10.09 -7.90
CA PRO A 131 -20.58 10.09 -8.33
C PRO A 131 -21.59 10.01 -7.19
N ALA A 132 -21.25 9.37 -6.07
CA ALA A 132 -22.13 9.26 -4.90
C ALA A 132 -22.31 10.60 -4.17
N LEU A 133 -21.35 11.51 -4.30
CA LEU A 133 -21.38 12.86 -3.70
C LEU A 133 -21.67 13.96 -4.73
N LYS A 134 -21.51 13.67 -6.03
CA LYS A 134 -21.63 14.63 -7.15
C LYS A 134 -20.65 15.80 -7.07
N GLU A 135 -19.48 15.56 -6.49
CA GLU A 135 -18.43 16.56 -6.29
C GLU A 135 -17.05 15.93 -6.45
N ARG A 136 -16.02 16.78 -6.54
CA ARG A 136 -14.64 16.33 -6.48
C ARG A 136 -14.20 16.26 -5.03
N VAL A 137 -13.85 15.07 -4.59
CA VAL A 137 -13.31 14.85 -3.24
C VAL A 137 -11.97 14.14 -3.33
N ALA A 138 -11.09 14.47 -2.41
CA ALA A 138 -9.92 13.64 -2.16
C ALA A 138 -10.33 12.50 -1.25
N ASN A 139 -9.82 11.31 -1.54
CA ASN A 139 -9.78 10.25 -0.54
C ASN A 139 -8.67 10.59 0.46
N GLU A 140 -9.02 10.80 1.72
CA GLU A 140 -8.04 10.92 2.80
C GLU A 140 -7.87 9.56 3.46
N ARG A 141 -6.69 8.98 3.29
CA ARG A 141 -6.33 7.65 3.79
C ARG A 141 -5.51 7.75 5.07
N TYR A 142 -5.42 6.63 5.78
CA TYR A 142 -4.43 6.38 6.83
C TYR A 142 -3.70 5.08 6.50
N GLY A 143 -2.63 4.76 7.22
CA GLY A 143 -1.87 3.58 6.86
C GLY A 143 -0.74 3.20 7.80
N ILE A 144 -0.25 1.99 7.58
CA ILE A 144 0.79 1.37 8.39
C ILE A 144 1.89 0.85 7.45
N GLY A 145 3.14 1.09 7.81
CA GLY A 145 4.30 0.37 7.30
C GLY A 145 4.83 -0.59 8.35
N LEU A 146 4.70 -1.90 8.11
CA LEU A 146 5.22 -2.95 8.98
C LEU A 146 6.47 -3.58 8.37
N ALA A 147 7.65 -3.32 8.92
CA ALA A 147 8.86 -4.04 8.50
C ALA A 147 8.89 -5.42 9.16
N PHE A 148 8.89 -6.48 8.35
CA PHE A 148 8.75 -7.86 8.82
C PHE A 148 9.84 -8.80 8.26
N ALA A 149 10.53 -8.37 7.21
CA ALA A 149 11.62 -9.13 6.59
C ALA A 149 12.68 -8.18 6.02
N ARG A 150 13.78 -8.75 5.52
CA ARG A 150 14.85 -8.01 4.83
C ARG A 150 15.33 -8.72 3.57
N GLU A 151 15.86 -7.94 2.65
CA GLU A 151 16.69 -8.38 1.52
C GLU A 151 18.07 -7.75 1.70
N GLY A 152 19.06 -8.53 2.17
CA GLY A 152 20.35 -7.97 2.61
C GLY A 152 20.17 -6.97 3.76
N ASN A 153 20.54 -5.71 3.50
CA ASN A 153 20.39 -4.56 4.42
C ASN A 153 19.16 -3.70 4.11
N THR A 154 18.27 -4.16 3.25
CA THR A 154 17.04 -3.46 2.86
C THR A 154 15.85 -4.02 3.62
N ALA A 155 15.12 -3.19 4.36
CA ALA A 155 13.85 -3.61 4.96
C ALA A 155 12.80 -3.89 3.87
N ILE A 156 12.09 -5.00 4.04
CA ILE A 156 10.85 -5.30 3.33
C ILE A 156 9.70 -4.95 4.27
N THR A 157 8.86 -4.02 3.81
CA THR A 157 7.75 -3.47 4.59
C THR A 157 6.44 -3.90 3.94
N PHE A 158 5.53 -4.48 4.71
CA PHE A 158 4.14 -4.63 4.28
C PHE A 158 3.44 -3.28 4.49
N HIS A 159 2.93 -2.72 3.40
CA HIS A 159 2.24 -1.44 3.40
C HIS A 159 0.74 -1.66 3.40
N TYR A 160 0.06 -1.07 4.39
CA TYR A 160 -1.38 -1.05 4.51
C TYR A 160 -1.85 0.38 4.20
N SER A 161 -2.33 0.61 2.97
CA SER A 161 -3.00 1.85 2.56
C SER A 161 -4.49 1.69 2.81
N ILE A 162 -5.00 2.28 3.89
CA ILE A 162 -6.37 2.08 4.36
C ILE A 162 -7.21 3.26 3.87
N GLU A 163 -8.17 2.98 2.99
CA GLU A 163 -8.79 3.97 2.09
C GLU A 163 -10.31 4.00 2.26
N PRO A 164 -10.85 4.83 3.17
CA PRO A 164 -12.30 4.92 3.40
C PRO A 164 -13.10 5.68 2.34
N PHE A 165 -12.46 6.36 1.39
CA PHE A 165 -13.11 7.14 0.33
C PHE A 165 -13.87 8.38 0.84
N ILE A 166 -13.44 8.95 1.97
CA ILE A 166 -13.93 10.24 2.48
C ILE A 166 -12.79 11.19 2.79
N ASN A 167 -13.11 12.49 2.83
CA ASN A 167 -12.28 13.51 3.46
C ASN A 167 -13.01 13.98 4.73
N PRO A 168 -12.54 13.58 5.93
CA PRO A 168 -13.23 13.93 7.18
C PRO A 168 -13.05 15.40 7.59
N ASP A 169 -12.28 16.19 6.84
CA ASP A 169 -11.89 17.57 7.12
C ASP A 169 -11.14 17.78 8.46
N ASN A 170 -10.88 16.70 9.20
CA ASN A 170 -10.17 16.65 10.46
C ASN A 170 -8.98 15.69 10.37
N LYS A 171 -7.77 16.26 10.48
CA LYS A 171 -6.49 15.54 10.38
C LYS A 171 -6.27 14.45 11.44
N ASP A 172 -6.97 14.54 12.56
CA ASP A 172 -6.84 13.62 13.68
C ASP A 172 -7.95 12.54 13.68
N PHE A 173 -8.88 12.60 12.72
CA PHE A 173 -10.06 11.73 12.62
C PHE A 173 -9.72 10.23 12.65
N TYR A 174 -8.66 9.82 11.94
CA TYR A 174 -8.28 8.41 11.86
C TYR A 174 -7.36 7.93 12.98
N ARG A 175 -6.84 8.82 13.85
CA ARG A 175 -5.93 8.42 14.95
C ARG A 175 -6.52 7.32 15.84
N PRO A 176 -7.80 7.37 16.25
CA PRO A 176 -8.38 6.33 17.08
C PRO A 176 -8.40 4.96 16.41
N PHE A 177 -8.34 4.88 15.07
CA PHE A 177 -8.38 3.63 14.29
C PHE A 177 -7.00 2.97 14.13
N LEU A 178 -5.92 3.61 14.59
CA LEU A 178 -4.56 3.10 14.59
C LEU A 178 -4.23 2.57 16.00
N MET A 179 -4.02 1.25 16.13
CA MET A 179 -3.77 0.61 17.43
C MET A 179 -2.28 0.61 17.82
N VAL A 180 -1.42 1.11 16.93
CA VAL A 180 0.03 1.06 17.03
C VAL A 180 0.66 2.38 16.61
N LYS A 181 1.90 2.59 17.02
CA LYS A 181 2.76 3.73 16.65
C LYS A 181 4.11 3.24 16.14
N PRO A 182 4.89 4.09 15.43
CA PRO A 182 6.24 3.72 15.00
C PRO A 182 7.10 3.25 16.19
N GLY A 183 7.82 2.14 16.00
CA GLY A 183 8.65 1.49 17.02
C GLY A 183 7.98 0.34 17.74
N ASP A 184 6.65 0.23 17.70
CA ASP A 184 5.95 -0.91 18.30
C ASP A 184 6.34 -2.21 17.60
N ARG A 185 6.65 -3.24 18.40
CA ARG A 185 6.83 -4.62 17.95
C ARG A 185 5.48 -5.31 17.98
N VAL A 186 5.14 -6.00 16.90
CA VAL A 186 3.87 -6.73 16.78
C VAL A 186 4.14 -8.18 16.42
N LYS A 187 3.21 -9.05 16.81
CA LYS A 187 3.14 -10.45 16.45
C LYS A 187 2.14 -10.66 15.32
N LYS A 188 2.39 -11.68 14.50
CA LYS A 188 1.45 -12.14 13.47
C LYS A 188 0.08 -12.37 14.13
N GLY A 189 -0.94 -11.67 13.64
CA GLY A 189 -2.30 -11.75 14.17
C GLY A 189 -2.67 -10.68 15.21
N ASP A 190 -1.75 -9.81 15.62
CA ASP A 190 -2.10 -8.65 16.44
C ASP A 190 -3.00 -7.70 15.64
N VAL A 191 -4.02 -7.13 16.30
CA VAL A 191 -4.86 -6.08 15.70
C VAL A 191 -4.08 -4.76 15.73
N ILE A 192 -3.69 -4.28 14.55
CA ILE A 192 -2.84 -3.08 14.39
C ILE A 192 -3.63 -1.85 13.93
N ALA A 193 -4.80 -2.06 13.33
CA ALA A 193 -5.72 -0.99 12.96
C ALA A 193 -7.16 -1.51 12.87
N ARG A 194 -8.08 -0.59 12.61
CA ARG A 194 -9.50 -0.83 12.35
C ARG A 194 -9.88 -0.19 11.03
N MET A 195 -10.63 -0.90 10.18
CA MET A 195 -11.13 -0.37 8.91
C MET A 195 -12.34 0.54 9.13
N TYR A 196 -12.14 1.85 9.23
CA TYR A 196 -13.25 2.80 9.19
C TYR A 196 -14.07 2.64 7.89
N LEU A 197 -15.38 2.52 8.04
CA LEU A 197 -16.35 2.52 6.95
C LEU A 197 -17.32 3.70 7.12
N PRO A 198 -17.47 4.57 6.12
CA PRO A 198 -18.36 5.72 6.21
C PRO A 198 -19.84 5.31 6.22
N ASN A 199 -20.70 6.15 6.80
CA ASN A 199 -22.15 5.90 6.86
C ASN A 199 -22.82 5.92 5.47
N ASN A 200 -22.22 6.58 4.48
CA ASN A 200 -22.69 6.54 3.11
C ASN A 200 -22.36 5.17 2.50
N VAL A 201 -23.37 4.33 2.32
CA VAL A 201 -23.26 2.96 1.77
C VAL A 201 -22.45 2.93 0.46
N LYS A 202 -22.70 3.87 -0.46
CA LYS A 202 -22.01 3.89 -1.76
C LYS A 202 -20.52 4.19 -1.63
N LEU A 203 -20.11 4.96 -0.62
CA LEU A 203 -18.70 5.18 -0.31
C LEU A 203 -18.12 3.99 0.44
N ALA A 204 -18.85 3.42 1.40
CA ALA A 204 -18.44 2.23 2.13
C ALA A 204 -18.18 1.04 1.22
N GLU A 205 -18.96 0.87 0.14
CA GLU A 205 -18.74 -0.17 -0.86
C GLU A 205 -17.40 -0.01 -1.62
N LYS A 206 -16.92 1.23 -1.74
CA LYS A 206 -15.64 1.58 -2.38
C LYS A 206 -14.48 1.54 -1.40
N SER A 207 -14.74 1.67 -0.10
CA SER A 207 -13.72 1.62 0.92
C SER A 207 -12.96 0.30 0.85
N HIS A 208 -11.63 0.39 0.88
CA HIS A 208 -10.78 -0.78 0.70
C HIS A 208 -9.44 -0.60 1.42
N ILE A 209 -8.68 -1.69 1.48
CA ILE A 209 -7.25 -1.62 1.79
C ILE A 209 -6.49 -1.95 0.52
N HIS A 210 -5.67 -1.00 0.08
CA HIS A 210 -4.60 -1.22 -0.87
C HIS A 210 -3.37 -1.71 -0.13
N PHE A 211 -2.81 -2.83 -0.56
CA PHE A 211 -1.67 -3.42 0.11
C PHE A 211 -0.62 -3.97 -0.85
N ASN A 212 0.64 -3.79 -0.48
CA ASN A 212 1.79 -4.20 -1.26
C ASN A 212 3.01 -4.35 -0.34
N LEU A 213 4.11 -4.88 -0.88
CA LEU A 213 5.41 -4.80 -0.23
C LEU A 213 6.19 -3.60 -0.76
N ASN A 214 6.96 -2.97 0.11
CA ASN A 214 7.91 -1.91 -0.22
C ASN A 214 9.33 -2.35 0.14
N ARG A 215 10.30 -1.98 -0.70
CA ARG A 215 11.73 -2.03 -0.38
C ARG A 215 12.17 -0.65 0.12
N SER A 216 12.79 -0.58 1.29
CA SER A 216 13.34 0.69 1.79
C SER A 216 14.46 1.19 0.88
N GLY A 217 14.55 2.51 0.66
CA GLY A 217 15.56 3.11 -0.20
C GLY A 217 15.20 3.14 -1.70
N GLY A 218 13.98 2.73 -2.08
CA GLY A 218 13.50 2.74 -3.46
C GLY A 218 13.29 1.33 -4.03
N GLY A 219 12.99 1.24 -5.32
CA GLY A 219 12.75 -0.05 -6.00
C GLY A 219 11.28 -0.42 -6.20
N GLY A 220 10.37 0.54 -6.03
CA GLY A 220 8.97 0.41 -6.42
C GLY A 220 8.12 -0.48 -5.52
N PHE A 221 6.90 -0.73 -5.99
CA PHE A 221 5.95 -1.63 -5.34
C PHE A 221 6.27 -3.08 -5.69
N VAL A 222 6.10 -3.96 -4.72
CA VAL A 222 6.47 -5.38 -4.79
C VAL A 222 5.26 -6.23 -4.42
N ALA A 223 5.11 -7.39 -5.06
CA ALA A 223 3.97 -8.27 -4.84
C ALA A 223 3.95 -8.83 -3.40
N PRO A 224 2.82 -8.80 -2.68
CA PRO A 224 2.65 -9.33 -1.32
C PRO A 224 2.43 -10.86 -1.32
N ALA A 225 3.33 -11.59 -1.99
CA ALA A 225 3.24 -13.04 -2.18
C ALA A 225 3.80 -13.86 -1.01
N ILE A 226 3.51 -13.44 0.23
CA ILE A 226 4.06 -14.05 1.46
C ILE A 226 3.08 -15.00 2.16
N PHE A 227 1.88 -15.20 1.61
CA PHE A 227 0.80 -15.95 2.26
C PHE A 227 0.79 -17.42 1.84
N ASN A 228 0.27 -18.28 2.73
CA ASN A 228 0.12 -19.70 2.44
C ASN A 228 -0.96 -19.96 1.37
N GLN A 229 -0.93 -21.15 0.76
CA GLN A 229 -1.84 -21.50 -0.33
C GLN A 229 -3.31 -21.54 0.09
N GLU A 230 -3.60 -21.76 1.37
CA GLU A 230 -4.98 -21.75 1.88
C GLU A 230 -5.56 -20.33 1.82
N ILE A 231 -4.85 -19.32 2.34
CA ILE A 231 -5.22 -17.92 2.23
C ILE A 231 -5.36 -17.51 0.77
N VAL A 232 -4.40 -17.87 -0.08
CA VAL A 232 -4.41 -17.47 -1.49
C VAL A 232 -5.65 -18.01 -2.20
N ARG A 233 -6.00 -19.29 -1.98
CA ARG A 233 -7.20 -19.88 -2.57
C ARG A 233 -8.48 -19.27 -1.99
N GLU A 234 -8.53 -19.03 -0.69
CA GLU A 234 -9.71 -18.47 -0.03
C GLU A 234 -9.94 -17.02 -0.45
N PHE A 235 -8.89 -16.24 -0.62
CA PHE A 235 -8.99 -14.90 -1.18
C PHE A 235 -9.35 -14.94 -2.68
N HIS A 236 -8.81 -15.88 -3.46
CA HIS A 236 -9.15 -16.09 -4.87
C HIS A 236 -10.64 -16.38 -5.10
N ARG A 237 -11.29 -17.15 -4.21
CA ARG A 237 -12.74 -17.38 -4.25
C ARG A 237 -13.58 -16.09 -4.14
N ARG A 238 -12.97 -15.00 -3.68
CA ARG A 238 -13.58 -13.66 -3.57
C ARG A 238 -13.01 -12.67 -4.59
N TRP A 239 -12.00 -13.06 -5.38
CA TRP A 239 -11.61 -12.30 -6.58
C TRP A 239 -12.72 -12.45 -7.63
N ASN A 240 -12.70 -11.63 -8.68
CA ASN A 240 -13.69 -11.68 -9.77
C ASN A 240 -15.11 -11.22 -9.46
N LEU A 241 -15.25 -9.95 -9.06
CA LEU A 241 -16.51 -9.22 -9.29
C LEU A 241 -16.31 -7.95 -10.17
N PHE A 242 -15.21 -7.86 -10.93
CA PHE A 242 -15.05 -6.84 -11.97
C PHE A 242 -15.51 -7.46 -13.30
N SER A 243 -16.74 -7.17 -13.72
CA SER A 243 -17.19 -7.48 -15.08
C SER A 243 -16.25 -6.79 -16.08
N ASN A 244 -15.73 -7.53 -17.07
CA ASN A 244 -14.82 -7.04 -18.14
C ASN A 244 -13.37 -6.76 -17.72
N ASP A 245 -12.83 -7.56 -16.81
CA ASP A 245 -11.39 -7.55 -16.52
C ASP A 245 -10.62 -8.30 -17.64
N PRO A 246 -9.80 -7.62 -18.46
CA PRO A 246 -9.12 -8.27 -19.59
C PRO A 246 -8.04 -9.26 -19.15
N ASP A 247 -7.54 -9.13 -17.93
CA ASP A 247 -6.61 -10.09 -17.35
C ASP A 247 -7.30 -11.33 -16.77
N ALA A 248 -8.64 -11.37 -16.74
CA ALA A 248 -9.38 -12.51 -16.22
C ALA A 248 -9.40 -13.69 -17.21
N PRO A 249 -9.34 -14.94 -16.72
CA PRO A 249 -9.25 -15.32 -15.31
C PRO A 249 -7.81 -15.24 -14.78
N ILE A 250 -7.62 -14.54 -13.65
CA ILE A 250 -6.35 -14.55 -12.90
C ILE A 250 -6.31 -15.84 -12.03
N PRO A 251 -5.21 -16.62 -12.06
CA PRO A 251 -5.09 -17.83 -11.21
C PRO A 251 -4.97 -17.47 -9.72
N PRO A 252 -5.12 -18.44 -8.79
CA PRO A 252 -4.90 -18.22 -7.36
C PRO A 252 -3.43 -17.88 -7.08
N CYS A 253 -3.08 -16.59 -7.10
CA CYS A 253 -1.77 -16.04 -6.82
C CYS A 253 -1.89 -14.62 -6.25
N MET A 254 -0.93 -14.19 -5.43
CA MET A 254 -0.88 -12.85 -4.83
C MET A 254 -0.09 -11.85 -5.67
N GLY A 255 0.71 -12.34 -6.63
CA GLY A 255 1.31 -11.54 -7.70
C GLY A 255 1.06 -12.18 -9.06
N TYR A 256 0.57 -11.40 -10.02
CA TYR A 256 0.24 -11.85 -11.37
C TYR A 256 1.05 -11.08 -12.42
N LYS A 257 1.69 -11.79 -13.36
CA LYS A 257 2.49 -11.22 -14.46
C LYS A 257 3.47 -10.13 -14.00
N LEU A 258 4.33 -10.51 -13.05
CA LEU A 258 5.33 -9.66 -12.41
C LEU A 258 6.57 -9.45 -13.27
N GLU A 259 7.10 -8.24 -13.28
CA GLU A 259 8.48 -7.94 -13.65
C GLU A 259 9.48 -8.41 -12.57
N ALA A 260 10.77 -8.38 -12.92
CA ALA A 260 11.84 -8.91 -12.08
C ALA A 260 11.97 -8.23 -10.70
N ASP A 261 11.74 -6.92 -10.63
CA ASP A 261 11.78 -6.12 -9.41
C ASP A 261 10.48 -6.19 -8.60
N GLU A 262 9.38 -6.64 -9.19
CA GLU A 262 8.09 -6.82 -8.49
C GLU A 262 8.02 -8.15 -7.73
N ASN A 263 8.94 -9.08 -8.01
CA ASN A 263 9.10 -10.33 -7.30
C ASN A 263 9.80 -10.11 -5.93
N PRO A 264 9.17 -10.52 -4.81
CA PRO A 264 9.73 -10.30 -3.48
C PRO A 264 10.90 -11.22 -3.12
N PHE A 265 11.06 -12.35 -3.82
CA PHE A 265 11.99 -13.41 -3.43
C PHE A 265 13.27 -13.44 -4.25
N GLN A 266 13.20 -12.95 -5.48
CA GLN A 266 14.31 -12.99 -6.43
C GLN A 266 14.15 -11.89 -7.47
N ARG A 267 15.25 -11.53 -8.14
CA ARG A 267 15.23 -10.57 -9.25
C ARG A 267 14.95 -11.25 -10.59
N LYS A 268 13.78 -11.90 -10.68
CA LYS A 268 13.32 -12.60 -11.89
C LYS A 268 11.83 -12.39 -12.11
N PRO A 269 11.38 -12.16 -13.37
CA PRO A 269 9.97 -12.10 -13.68
C PRO A 269 9.26 -13.38 -13.26
N ALA A 270 7.98 -13.27 -12.94
CA ALA A 270 7.15 -14.42 -12.57
C ALA A 270 5.71 -14.21 -13.06
N ASP A 271 5.11 -15.21 -13.67
CA ASP A 271 3.71 -15.10 -14.15
C ASP A 271 2.72 -15.22 -12.99
N ARG A 272 3.10 -15.93 -11.94
CA ARG A 272 2.32 -16.10 -10.71
C ARG A 272 3.23 -16.36 -9.51
N LEU A 273 2.89 -15.76 -8.36
CA LEU A 273 3.45 -16.05 -7.03
C LEU A 273 2.34 -16.14 -6.00
#